data_AF-A0A3B0ZJH0-F1
#
_entry.id   AF-A0A3B0ZJH0-F1
#
_cell.length_a   1.000
_cell.length_b   1.000
_cell.length_c   1.000
_cell.angle_alpha   90.00
_cell.angle_beta   90.00
_cell.angle_gamma   90.00
#
_symmetry.space_group_name_H-M   'P 1'
#
loop_
_entity.id
_entity.type
_entity.pdbx_description
1 polymer ?
#
loop_
_entity_poly.entity_id
_entity_poly.type
_entity_poly.pdbx_seq_one_letter_code
_entity_poly.pdbx_strand_id
1 'polypeptide(L)'
;MRPINIIYCFVTVLLLLLAGCATTVPKSTDRDQSTQRMSANALYTAGKEAMNNGDPQGSIHHFNTLITQYPTNELTLQGRLELAYAYHKSGQTSATIATTERFINQHPQHKNIDYAYYLRGLTAYGAAIARLGTDISTDTAITGAPYESHMALEFLHELINHFPNGKFSGDTRQRINELNERVALYLVIAAQQQFAQGNLAKAGLLAQSVVEEHPESASLQKAAIITNQAYQLLGLSGDNPLNVTIDQMKSTLKPDAQPPPITPLLVSHVTRATTEEVETTSAAAIMSTSENGTENIPLEITPAKEIAAVAVPKEPQEMIATPDILNIVKKLNVHGNTLWHSHSSTYRLYLGGHLNTIYSQEKALLTISTDKNGNGPDLTCEYSTRHGGLENVKADKVTACNTLANKLQTYLENN
;
A
#
# COMPACT_ATOMS: atom_id res chain seq x y z
N MET A 1 -31.80 -70.16 2.43
CA MET A 1 -32.56 -68.97 2.86
C MET A 1 -33.48 -68.56 1.72
N ARG A 2 -34.80 -68.49 1.94
CA ARG A 2 -35.80 -68.28 0.86
C ARG A 2 -35.71 -66.84 0.34
N PRO A 3 -35.67 -66.60 -0.99
CA PRO A 3 -35.51 -65.26 -1.58
C PRO A 3 -36.63 -64.29 -1.20
N ILE A 4 -37.78 -64.83 -0.78
CA ILE A 4 -38.91 -64.09 -0.24
C ILE A 4 -38.59 -63.32 1.05
N ASN A 5 -37.73 -63.85 1.94
CA ASN A 5 -37.42 -63.17 3.21
C ASN A 5 -36.45 -61.98 3.01
N ILE A 6 -35.67 -61.96 1.93
CA ILE A 6 -34.76 -60.86 1.61
C ILE A 6 -35.55 -59.66 1.07
N ILE A 7 -36.60 -59.92 0.29
CA ILE A 7 -37.50 -58.88 -0.22
C ILE A 7 -38.26 -58.21 0.94
N TYR A 8 -38.75 -58.99 1.91
CA TYR A 8 -39.42 -58.42 3.08
C TYR A 8 -38.48 -57.57 3.96
N CYS A 9 -37.21 -57.97 4.13
CA CYS A 9 -36.21 -57.13 4.81
C CYS A 9 -35.91 -55.83 4.04
N PHE A 10 -35.86 -55.87 2.71
CA PHE A 10 -35.61 -54.67 1.91
C PHE A 10 -36.79 -53.68 1.95
N VAL A 11 -38.02 -54.21 1.94
CA VAL A 11 -39.24 -53.39 2.03
C VAL A 11 -39.42 -52.78 3.41
N THR A 12 -39.08 -53.49 4.50
CA THR A 12 -39.15 -52.93 5.86
C THR A 12 -38.09 -51.85 6.10
N VAL A 13 -36.87 -52.02 5.59
CA VAL A 13 -35.81 -50.99 5.67
C VAL A 13 -36.17 -49.75 4.84
N LEU A 14 -36.79 -49.92 3.66
CA LEU A 14 -37.25 -48.82 2.83
C LEU A 14 -38.39 -48.03 3.50
N LEU A 15 -39.32 -48.71 4.21
CA LEU A 15 -40.38 -48.02 4.96
C LEU A 15 -39.85 -47.21 6.16
N LEU A 16 -38.77 -47.65 6.82
CA LEU A 16 -38.17 -46.90 7.93
C LEU A 16 -37.43 -45.63 7.45
N LEU A 17 -36.92 -45.62 6.21
CA LEU A 17 -36.24 -44.47 5.63
C LEU A 17 -37.21 -43.34 5.20
N LEU A 18 -38.51 -43.64 5.03
CA LEU A 18 -39.53 -42.64 4.70
C LEU A 18 -40.17 -41.96 5.93
N ALA A 19 -39.88 -42.41 7.15
CA ALA A 19 -40.43 -41.82 8.39
C ALA A 19 -39.60 -40.63 8.94
N GLY A 20 -38.60 -40.15 8.21
CA GLY A 20 -37.58 -39.20 8.68
C GLY A 20 -37.78 -37.72 8.35
N CYS A 21 -39.00 -37.24 8.06
CA CYS A 21 -39.26 -35.80 7.86
C CYS A 21 -40.62 -35.37 8.44
N ALA A 22 -40.71 -35.36 9.77
CA ALA A 22 -41.72 -34.60 10.49
C ALA A 22 -41.15 -34.13 11.83
N THR A 23 -40.14 -33.26 11.80
CA THR A 23 -39.80 -32.45 12.97
C THR A 23 -40.86 -31.34 13.08
N THR A 24 -41.81 -31.57 13.99
CA THR A 24 -42.78 -30.58 14.43
C THR A 24 -42.05 -29.45 15.15
N VAL A 25 -41.66 -28.42 14.40
CA VAL A 25 -41.40 -27.09 14.96
C VAL A 25 -42.75 -26.57 15.49
N PRO A 26 -42.85 -26.14 16.77
CA PRO A 26 -44.09 -25.59 17.28
C PRO A 26 -44.46 -24.38 16.43
N LYS A 27 -45.62 -24.51 15.78
CA LYS A 27 -46.27 -23.49 14.98
C LYS A 27 -46.67 -22.37 15.96
N SER A 28 -45.82 -21.38 16.14
CA SER A 28 -46.25 -20.09 16.67
C SER A 28 -47.19 -19.47 15.64
N THR A 29 -48.48 -19.65 15.90
CA THR A 29 -49.55 -18.75 15.49
C THR A 29 -49.17 -17.33 15.88
N ASP A 30 -48.61 -16.60 14.91
CA ASP A 30 -48.80 -15.16 14.64
C ASP A 30 -47.77 -14.73 13.60
N ARG A 31 -47.93 -15.25 12.37
CA ARG A 31 -47.45 -14.56 11.17
C ARG A 31 -48.68 -14.14 10.40
N ASP A 32 -49.36 -13.15 10.97
CA ASP A 32 -50.25 -12.29 10.20
C ASP A 32 -49.40 -11.62 9.13
N GLN A 33 -49.57 -12.15 7.93
CA GLN A 33 -48.87 -11.80 6.71
C GLN A 33 -49.49 -10.51 6.13
N SER A 34 -49.68 -9.50 6.97
CA SER A 34 -49.68 -8.11 6.55
C SER A 34 -48.30 -7.58 6.93
N THR A 35 -47.47 -7.32 5.92
CA THR A 35 -46.21 -6.59 6.12
C THR A 35 -46.62 -5.19 6.58
N GLN A 36 -46.79 -5.00 7.89
CA GLN A 36 -47.01 -3.70 8.47
C GLN A 36 -45.72 -2.93 8.22
N ARG A 37 -45.68 -2.19 7.11
CA ARG A 37 -44.57 -1.31 6.77
C ARG A 37 -44.36 -0.39 7.96
N MET A 38 -43.28 -0.62 8.70
CA MET A 38 -42.89 0.25 9.79
C MET A 38 -42.82 1.68 9.25
N SER A 39 -43.31 2.64 10.02
CA SER A 39 -43.17 4.05 9.66
C SER A 39 -41.69 4.43 9.57
N ALA A 40 -41.36 5.49 8.82
CA ALA A 40 -39.99 5.98 8.72
C ALA A 40 -39.37 6.26 10.11
N ASN A 41 -40.15 6.85 11.02
CA ASN A 41 -39.71 7.09 12.39
C ASN A 41 -39.48 5.78 13.16
N ALA A 42 -40.36 4.79 13.03
CA ALA A 42 -40.18 3.49 13.68
C ALA A 42 -38.92 2.76 13.18
N LEU A 43 -38.64 2.79 11.86
CA LEU A 43 -37.41 2.21 11.31
C LEU A 43 -36.16 2.94 11.81
N TYR A 44 -36.21 4.28 11.84
CA TYR A 44 -35.09 5.07 12.34
C TYR A 44 -34.81 4.76 13.82
N THR A 45 -35.84 4.76 14.68
CA THR A 45 -35.71 4.45 16.10
C THR A 45 -35.21 3.02 16.31
N ALA A 46 -35.78 2.03 15.63
CA ALA A 46 -35.34 0.63 15.71
C ALA A 46 -33.87 0.47 15.29
N GLY A 47 -33.43 1.19 14.23
CA GLY A 47 -32.03 1.20 13.82
C GLY A 47 -31.09 1.79 14.87
N LYS A 48 -31.49 2.86 15.56
CA LYS A 48 -30.73 3.46 16.66
C LYS A 48 -30.69 2.55 17.88
N GLU A 49 -31.82 1.94 18.26
CA GLU A 49 -31.91 1.00 19.38
C GLU A 49 -31.03 -0.23 19.15
N ALA A 50 -31.07 -0.82 17.94
CA ALA A 50 -30.20 -1.93 17.58
C ALA A 50 -28.71 -1.55 17.74
N MET A 51 -28.31 -0.36 17.29
CA MET A 51 -26.94 0.13 17.48
C MET A 51 -26.57 0.28 18.96
N ASN A 52 -27.48 0.86 19.77
CA ASN A 52 -27.26 1.06 21.20
C ASN A 52 -27.17 -0.26 21.97
N ASN A 53 -27.86 -1.30 21.49
CA ASN A 53 -27.84 -2.65 22.06
C ASN A 53 -26.61 -3.47 21.60
N GLY A 54 -25.71 -2.89 20.81
CA GLY A 54 -24.54 -3.58 20.29
C GLY A 54 -24.84 -4.52 19.11
N ASP A 55 -25.98 -4.34 18.43
CA ASP A 55 -26.36 -5.06 17.21
C ASP A 55 -26.22 -4.16 15.96
N PRO A 56 -25.01 -4.06 15.39
CA PRO A 56 -24.80 -3.29 14.17
C PRO A 56 -25.47 -3.92 12.95
N GLN A 57 -25.72 -5.24 12.93
CA GLN A 57 -26.36 -5.90 11.77
C GLN A 57 -27.86 -5.59 11.72
N GLY A 58 -28.56 -5.65 12.86
CA GLY A 58 -29.95 -5.19 12.96
C GLY A 58 -30.08 -3.71 12.61
N SER A 59 -29.13 -2.88 13.05
CA SER A 59 -29.08 -1.46 12.69
C SER A 59 -28.94 -1.23 11.18
N ILE A 60 -28.02 -1.95 10.52
CA ILE A 60 -27.85 -1.93 9.06
C ILE A 60 -29.16 -2.32 8.36
N HIS A 61 -29.84 -3.37 8.83
CA HIS A 61 -31.10 -3.82 8.25
C HIS A 61 -32.18 -2.73 8.31
N HIS A 62 -32.38 -2.12 9.48
CA HIS A 62 -33.38 -1.08 9.67
C HIS A 62 -33.09 0.18 8.86
N PHE A 63 -31.85 0.66 8.84
CA PHE A 63 -31.49 1.86 8.06
C PHE A 63 -31.53 1.62 6.55
N ASN A 64 -31.11 0.46 6.06
CA ASN A 64 -31.30 0.12 4.63
C ASN A 64 -32.78 0.06 4.25
N THR A 65 -33.61 -0.49 5.14
CA THR A 65 -35.07 -0.53 4.94
C THR A 65 -35.65 0.89 4.92
N LEU A 66 -35.21 1.77 5.82
CA LEU A 66 -35.61 3.18 5.85
C LEU A 66 -35.27 3.89 4.53
N ILE A 67 -34.02 3.77 4.09
CA ILE A 67 -33.53 4.44 2.87
C ILE A 67 -34.25 3.92 1.62
N THR A 68 -34.54 2.62 1.57
CA THR A 68 -35.20 1.98 0.43
C THR A 68 -36.69 2.31 0.36
N GLN A 69 -37.39 2.26 1.50
CA GLN A 69 -38.84 2.47 1.54
C GLN A 69 -39.22 3.96 1.54
N TYR A 70 -38.37 4.83 2.06
CA TYR A 70 -38.68 6.24 2.29
C TYR A 70 -37.58 7.19 1.75
N PRO A 71 -37.19 7.12 0.47
CA PRO A 71 -36.03 7.84 -0.06
C PRO A 71 -36.11 9.38 0.06
N THR A 72 -37.32 9.95 0.09
CA THR A 72 -37.55 11.40 0.19
C THR A 72 -37.84 11.89 1.61
N ASN A 73 -37.82 11.01 2.61
CA ASN A 73 -38.10 11.37 4.00
C ASN A 73 -36.91 12.12 4.64
N GLU A 74 -37.20 13.08 5.52
CA GLU A 74 -36.18 13.87 6.22
C GLU A 74 -35.19 13.03 7.03
N LEU A 75 -35.67 11.92 7.62
CA LEU A 75 -34.84 10.99 8.40
C LEU A 75 -33.88 10.16 7.53
N THR A 76 -34.10 10.09 6.21
CA THR A 76 -33.30 9.24 5.33
C THR A 76 -31.87 9.72 5.18
N LEU A 77 -31.63 11.04 5.19
CA LEU A 77 -30.28 11.58 5.15
C LEU A 77 -29.50 11.24 6.42
N GLN A 78 -30.13 11.47 7.57
CA GLN A 78 -29.53 11.10 8.85
C GLN A 78 -29.34 9.57 8.94
N GLY A 79 -30.33 8.79 8.52
CA GLY A 79 -30.27 7.33 8.47
C GLY A 79 -29.14 6.81 7.59
N ARG A 80 -28.76 7.51 6.50
CA ARG A 80 -27.60 7.15 5.67
C ARG A 80 -26.27 7.35 6.41
N LEU A 81 -26.14 8.39 7.24
CA LEU A 81 -24.97 8.58 8.10
C LEU A 81 -24.91 7.52 9.20
N GLU A 82 -26.05 7.20 9.81
CA GLU A 82 -26.15 6.15 10.84
C GLU A 82 -25.87 4.76 10.25
N LEU A 83 -26.30 4.50 9.01
CA LEU A 83 -25.94 3.29 8.26
C LEU A 83 -24.43 3.18 8.04
N ALA A 84 -23.78 4.28 7.61
CA ALA A 84 -22.33 4.30 7.48
C ALA A 84 -21.64 4.00 8.81
N TYR A 85 -22.13 4.57 9.92
CA TYR A 85 -21.61 4.27 11.24
C TYR A 85 -21.82 2.80 11.63
N ALA A 86 -22.95 2.21 11.26
CA ALA A 86 -23.21 0.80 11.50
C ALA A 86 -22.28 -0.13 10.70
N TYR A 87 -21.97 0.23 9.45
CA TYR A 87 -20.93 -0.45 8.68
C TYR A 87 -19.56 -0.33 9.35
N HIS A 88 -19.20 0.85 9.85
CA HIS A 88 -17.94 1.05 10.56
C HIS A 88 -17.85 0.15 11.79
N LYS A 89 -18.90 0.16 12.63
CA LYS A 89 -18.94 -0.63 13.88
C LYS A 89 -18.97 -2.14 13.64
N SER A 90 -19.44 -2.58 12.48
CA SER A 90 -19.38 -3.99 12.08
C SER A 90 -18.10 -4.39 11.34
N GLY A 91 -17.12 -3.48 11.21
CA GLY A 91 -15.86 -3.75 10.52
C GLY A 91 -15.98 -3.80 9.00
N GLN A 92 -17.08 -3.34 8.42
CA GLN A 92 -17.31 -3.32 6.97
C GLN A 92 -16.70 -2.06 6.36
N THR A 93 -15.38 -2.06 6.20
CA THR A 93 -14.58 -0.92 5.69
C THR A 93 -15.10 -0.41 4.35
N SER A 94 -15.21 -1.29 3.34
CA SER A 94 -15.62 -0.90 1.98
C SER A 94 -17.04 -0.35 1.93
N ALA A 95 -17.97 -0.95 2.70
CA ALA A 95 -19.35 -0.47 2.77
C ALA A 95 -19.44 0.90 3.46
N THR A 96 -18.62 1.13 4.48
CA THR A 96 -18.54 2.44 5.16
C THR A 96 -18.06 3.50 4.19
N ILE A 97 -16.92 3.29 3.52
CA ILE A 97 -16.31 4.23 2.57
C ILE A 97 -17.29 4.53 1.43
N ALA A 98 -17.87 3.51 0.81
CA ALA A 98 -18.83 3.69 -0.28
C ALA A 98 -20.09 4.47 0.16
N THR A 99 -20.54 4.28 1.39
CA THR A 99 -21.73 4.98 1.92
C THR A 99 -21.41 6.44 2.25
N THR A 100 -20.25 6.71 2.87
CA THR A 100 -19.83 8.08 3.20
C THR A 100 -19.49 8.88 1.94
N GLU A 101 -18.78 8.31 0.97
CA GLU A 101 -18.47 8.98 -0.31
C GLU A 101 -19.73 9.35 -1.07
N ARG A 102 -20.69 8.43 -1.14
CA ARG A 102 -22.00 8.72 -1.74
C ARG A 102 -22.69 9.86 -1.03
N PHE A 103 -22.67 9.88 0.31
CA PHE A 103 -23.25 10.97 1.09
C PHE A 103 -22.57 12.30 0.81
N ILE A 104 -21.23 12.31 0.78
CA ILE A 104 -20.41 13.50 0.51
C ILE A 104 -20.74 14.09 -0.87
N ASN A 105 -20.76 13.23 -1.89
CA ASN A 105 -20.99 13.63 -3.27
C ASN A 105 -22.44 14.09 -3.51
N GLN A 106 -23.41 13.45 -2.87
CA GLN A 106 -24.84 13.77 -3.08
C GLN A 106 -25.33 14.94 -2.22
N HIS A 107 -24.73 15.17 -1.06
CA HIS A 107 -25.21 16.14 -0.07
C HIS A 107 -24.09 17.00 0.55
N PRO A 108 -23.30 17.72 -0.27
CA PRO A 108 -22.14 18.48 0.21
C PRO A 108 -22.47 19.62 1.18
N GLN A 109 -23.71 20.14 1.13
CA GLN A 109 -24.17 21.23 2.02
C GLN A 109 -24.84 20.72 3.32
N HIS A 110 -24.83 19.40 3.57
CA HIS A 110 -25.47 18.87 4.76
C HIS A 110 -24.76 19.31 6.04
N LYS A 111 -25.50 19.65 7.09
CA LYS A 111 -24.96 20.16 8.37
C LYS A 111 -23.92 19.25 9.05
N ASN A 112 -23.99 17.94 8.81
CA ASN A 112 -23.10 16.92 9.38
C ASN A 112 -22.17 16.31 8.31
N ILE A 113 -21.86 17.07 7.25
CA ILE A 113 -20.97 16.61 6.18
C ILE A 113 -19.57 16.30 6.73
N ASP A 114 -19.07 17.09 7.69
CA ASP A 114 -17.81 16.91 8.40
C ASP A 114 -17.71 15.53 9.07
N TYR A 115 -18.82 15.02 9.62
CA TYR A 115 -18.89 13.68 10.19
C TYR A 115 -18.76 12.58 9.13
N ALA A 116 -19.30 12.77 7.92
CA ALA A 116 -19.14 11.81 6.83
C ALA A 116 -17.68 11.70 6.38
N TYR A 117 -17.00 12.85 6.23
CA TYR A 117 -15.56 12.92 5.98
C TYR A 117 -14.79 12.22 7.09
N TYR A 118 -15.14 12.49 8.34
CA TYR A 118 -14.46 11.94 9.51
C TYR A 118 -14.57 10.43 9.56
N LEU A 119 -15.78 9.90 9.40
CA LEU A 119 -16.03 8.46 9.45
C LEU A 119 -15.33 7.73 8.31
N ARG A 120 -15.26 8.33 7.11
CA ARG A 120 -14.48 7.80 5.98
C ARG A 120 -13.00 7.68 6.32
N GLY A 121 -12.39 8.79 6.77
CA GLY A 121 -10.98 8.82 7.16
C GLY A 121 -10.66 7.91 8.34
N LEU A 122 -11.51 7.88 9.37
CA LEU A 122 -11.33 7.02 10.55
C LEU A 122 -11.36 5.53 10.18
N THR A 123 -12.25 5.14 9.26
CA THR A 123 -12.38 3.74 8.84
C THR A 123 -11.18 3.30 8.00
N ALA A 124 -10.74 4.15 7.06
CA ALA A 124 -9.53 3.91 6.29
C ALA A 124 -8.28 3.87 7.20
N TYR A 125 -8.19 4.78 8.18
CA TYR A 125 -7.14 4.76 9.20
C TYR A 125 -7.09 3.42 9.94
N GLY A 126 -8.24 2.91 10.42
CA GLY A 126 -8.28 1.61 11.08
C GLY A 126 -7.74 0.46 10.20
N ALA A 127 -8.09 0.46 8.91
CA ALA A 127 -7.57 -0.51 7.95
C ALA A 127 -6.06 -0.36 7.73
N ALA A 128 -5.56 0.88 7.62
CA ALA A 128 -4.13 1.17 7.49
C ALA A 128 -3.33 0.68 8.70
N ILE A 129 -3.80 0.95 9.93
CA ILE A 129 -3.14 0.48 11.15
C ILE A 129 -3.10 -1.04 11.20
N ALA A 130 -4.20 -1.71 10.85
CA ALA A 130 -4.23 -3.17 10.79
C ALA A 130 -3.20 -3.71 9.79
N ARG A 131 -3.08 -3.09 8.62
CA ARG A 131 -2.12 -3.50 7.59
C ARG A 131 -0.66 -3.21 7.99
N LEU A 132 -0.39 -2.06 8.58
CA LEU A 132 0.96 -1.69 9.06
C LEU A 132 1.40 -2.54 10.26
N GLY A 133 0.45 -3.08 11.02
CA GLY A 133 0.71 -3.98 12.15
C GLY A 133 0.99 -5.43 11.75
N THR A 134 0.88 -5.80 10.47
CA THR A 134 1.22 -7.16 10.01
C THR A 134 2.73 -7.35 9.93
N ASP A 135 3.22 -8.52 10.34
CA ASP A 135 4.64 -8.84 10.35
C ASP A 135 5.25 -8.79 8.94
N ILE A 136 6.27 -7.95 8.81
CA ILE A 136 7.02 -7.70 7.57
C ILE A 136 7.77 -8.96 7.10
N SER A 137 8.02 -9.92 8.00
CA SER A 137 8.73 -11.18 7.75
C SER A 137 8.06 -12.12 6.73
N THR A 138 6.79 -11.88 6.39
CA THR A 138 6.02 -12.75 5.49
C THR A 138 6.05 -12.32 4.03
N ASP A 139 6.55 -11.11 3.72
CA ASP A 139 6.40 -10.53 2.39
C ASP A 139 7.76 -10.20 1.76
N THR A 140 8.24 -11.07 0.86
CA THR A 140 9.43 -10.83 0.04
C THR A 140 9.22 -9.72 -1.01
N ALA A 141 7.99 -9.23 -1.17
CA ALA A 141 7.60 -8.29 -2.21
C ALA A 141 7.26 -6.88 -1.68
N ILE A 142 7.82 -6.44 -0.54
CA ILE A 142 7.57 -5.06 -0.06
C ILE A 142 8.15 -4.06 -1.07
N THR A 143 7.28 -3.39 -1.82
CA THR A 143 7.63 -2.36 -2.81
C THR A 143 7.44 -0.94 -2.29
N GLY A 144 6.85 -0.76 -1.10
CA GLY A 144 6.58 0.55 -0.54
C GLY A 144 5.58 0.50 0.61
N ALA A 145 5.00 1.65 0.95
CA ALA A 145 3.97 1.73 1.97
C ALA A 145 2.67 1.04 1.50
N PRO A 146 1.89 0.43 2.41
CA PRO A 146 0.64 -0.22 2.02
C PRO A 146 -0.37 0.77 1.44
N TYR A 147 -1.16 0.30 0.47
CA TYR A 147 -2.19 1.10 -0.20
C TYR A 147 -3.20 1.71 0.79
N GLU A 148 -3.58 0.97 1.82
CA GLU A 148 -4.51 1.40 2.86
C GLU A 148 -4.00 2.64 3.59
N SER A 149 -2.68 2.73 3.84
CA SER A 149 -2.05 3.87 4.48
C SER A 149 -2.15 5.13 3.63
N HIS A 150 -1.93 5.00 2.32
CA HIS A 150 -2.08 6.12 1.39
C HIS A 150 -3.52 6.63 1.33
N MET A 151 -4.49 5.72 1.18
CA MET A 151 -5.91 6.06 1.16
C MET A 151 -6.33 6.75 2.47
N ALA A 152 -5.86 6.25 3.61
CA ALA A 152 -6.17 6.85 4.90
C ALA A 152 -5.61 8.28 5.03
N LEU A 153 -4.34 8.50 4.65
CA LEU A 153 -3.75 9.84 4.65
C LEU A 153 -4.53 10.79 3.74
N GLU A 154 -4.90 10.36 2.53
CA GLU A 154 -5.69 11.16 1.59
C GLU A 154 -7.01 11.62 2.20
N PHE A 155 -7.81 10.69 2.74
CA PHE A 155 -9.11 11.03 3.33
C PHE A 155 -9.00 11.91 4.59
N LEU A 156 -7.98 11.67 5.42
CA LEU A 156 -7.75 12.49 6.62
C LEU A 156 -7.31 13.92 6.24
N HIS A 157 -6.41 14.06 5.25
CA HIS A 157 -6.02 15.37 4.73
C HIS A 157 -7.19 16.11 4.08
N GLU A 158 -8.04 15.40 3.31
CA GLU A 158 -9.23 15.99 2.71
C GLU A 158 -10.17 16.59 3.76
N LEU A 159 -10.35 15.92 4.91
CA LEU A 159 -11.11 16.46 6.04
C LEU A 159 -10.48 17.74 6.58
N ILE A 160 -9.17 17.75 6.84
CA ILE A 160 -8.49 18.93 7.40
C ILE A 160 -8.54 20.10 6.43
N ASN A 161 -8.43 19.84 5.13
CA ASN A 161 -8.47 20.87 4.11
C ASN A 161 -9.87 21.52 4.01
N HIS A 162 -10.94 20.72 4.09
CA HIS A 162 -12.31 21.24 4.04
C HIS A 162 -12.78 21.83 5.39
N PHE A 163 -12.36 21.22 6.50
CA PHE A 163 -12.78 21.58 7.85
C PHE A 163 -11.55 21.76 8.75
N PRO A 164 -10.76 22.84 8.59
CA PRO A 164 -9.52 23.01 9.34
C PRO A 164 -9.76 23.23 10.85
N ASN A 165 -10.87 23.88 11.20
CA ASN A 165 -11.28 24.20 12.58
C ASN A 165 -12.59 23.50 12.98
N GLY A 166 -12.92 22.39 12.32
CA GLY A 166 -14.10 21.58 12.59
C GLY A 166 -14.00 20.78 13.89
N LYS A 167 -15.11 20.17 14.29
CA LYS A 167 -15.21 19.37 15.53
C LYS A 167 -14.19 18.22 15.57
N PHE A 168 -13.90 17.62 14.43
CA PHE A 168 -13.05 16.42 14.33
C PHE A 168 -11.59 16.73 13.98
N SER A 169 -11.25 17.98 13.66
CA SER A 169 -9.94 18.34 13.09
C SER A 169 -8.77 18.05 14.04
N GLY A 170 -8.97 18.21 15.35
CA GLY A 170 -7.93 17.89 16.35
C GLY A 170 -7.54 16.41 16.33
N ASP A 171 -8.53 15.51 16.43
CA ASP A 171 -8.32 14.06 16.36
C ASP A 171 -7.76 13.64 14.99
N THR A 172 -8.25 14.21 13.89
CA THR A 172 -7.74 13.92 12.55
C THR A 172 -6.26 14.29 12.38
N ARG A 173 -5.81 15.47 12.87
CA ARG A 173 -4.39 15.84 12.83
C ARG A 173 -3.52 14.87 13.62
N GLN A 174 -3.97 14.46 14.81
CA GLN A 174 -3.24 13.48 15.61
C GLN A 174 -3.09 12.15 14.86
N ARG A 175 -4.15 11.68 14.20
CA ARG A 175 -4.12 10.44 13.40
C ARG A 175 -3.22 10.54 12.18
N ILE A 176 -3.17 11.69 11.51
CA ILE A 176 -2.24 11.93 10.40
C ILE A 176 -0.80 11.77 10.90
N ASN A 177 -0.45 12.41 12.01
CA ASN A 177 0.90 12.34 12.58
C ASN A 177 1.26 10.91 12.99
N GLU A 178 0.34 10.21 13.67
CA GLU A 178 0.54 8.82 14.06
C GLU A 178 0.70 7.91 12.83
N LEU A 179 -0.13 8.08 11.80
CA LEU A 179 -0.06 7.29 10.58
C LEU A 179 1.24 7.54 9.82
N ASN A 180 1.68 8.78 9.70
CA ASN A 180 2.96 9.14 9.10
C ASN A 180 4.14 8.46 9.80
N GLU A 181 4.17 8.47 11.14
CA GLU A 181 5.21 7.77 11.90
C GLU A 181 5.17 6.26 11.67
N ARG A 182 3.98 5.65 11.67
CA ARG A 182 3.86 4.20 11.46
C ARG A 182 4.25 3.77 10.06
N VAL A 183 3.91 4.56 9.04
CA VAL A 183 4.35 4.33 7.66
C VAL A 183 5.86 4.47 7.55
N ALA A 184 6.43 5.53 8.13
CA ALA A 184 7.88 5.75 8.14
C ALA A 184 8.62 4.58 8.83
N LEU A 185 8.14 4.14 9.99
CA LEU A 185 8.71 3.00 10.70
C LEU A 185 8.63 1.70 9.90
N TYR A 186 7.47 1.44 9.28
CA TYR A 186 7.27 0.27 8.41
C TYR A 186 8.30 0.23 7.27
N LEU A 187 8.46 1.36 6.57
CA LEU A 187 9.41 1.51 5.48
C LEU A 187 10.87 1.35 5.94
N VAL A 188 11.22 1.90 7.11
CA VAL A 188 12.56 1.72 7.71
C VAL A 188 12.83 0.25 8.01
N ILE A 189 11.89 -0.48 8.61
CA ILE A 189 12.06 -1.91 8.91
C ILE A 189 12.21 -2.71 7.60
N ALA A 190 11.38 -2.43 6.59
CA ALA A 190 11.51 -3.05 5.28
C ALA A 190 12.86 -2.74 4.62
N ALA A 191 13.32 -1.49 4.70
CA ALA A 191 14.63 -1.08 4.20
C ALA A 191 15.77 -1.82 4.90
N GLN A 192 15.72 -1.98 6.23
CA GLN A 192 16.70 -2.75 7.00
C GLN A 192 16.76 -4.21 6.58
N GLN A 193 15.60 -4.84 6.35
CA GLN A 193 15.54 -6.23 5.89
C GLN A 193 16.14 -6.38 4.49
N GLN A 194 15.80 -5.49 3.56
CA GLN A 194 16.37 -5.49 2.21
C GLN A 194 17.88 -5.23 2.24
N PHE A 195 18.33 -4.35 3.14
CA PHE A 195 19.74 -4.07 3.35
C PHE A 195 20.49 -5.33 3.83
N ALA A 196 19.92 -6.04 4.81
CA ALA A 196 20.48 -7.29 5.32
C ALA A 196 20.51 -8.42 4.27
N GLN A 197 19.59 -8.39 3.30
CA GLN A 197 19.55 -9.31 2.16
C GLN A 197 20.52 -8.93 1.03
N GLY A 198 21.23 -7.80 1.13
CA GLY A 198 22.13 -7.31 0.09
C GLY A 198 21.45 -6.54 -1.04
N ASN A 199 20.13 -6.33 -0.98
CA ASN A 199 19.36 -5.55 -1.95
C ASN A 199 19.52 -4.04 -1.68
N LEU A 200 20.74 -3.53 -1.81
CA LEU A 200 21.13 -2.16 -1.44
C LEU A 200 20.31 -1.09 -2.17
N ALA A 201 20.03 -1.28 -3.46
CA ALA A 201 19.21 -0.35 -4.24
C ALA A 201 17.79 -0.21 -3.63
N LYS A 202 17.14 -1.35 -3.37
CA LYS A 202 15.79 -1.39 -2.80
C LYS A 202 15.76 -0.84 -1.37
N ALA A 203 16.77 -1.15 -0.56
CA ALA A 203 16.91 -0.60 0.78
C ALA A 203 17.04 0.94 0.76
N GLY A 204 17.92 1.47 -0.09
CA GLY A 204 18.11 2.91 -0.25
C GLY A 204 16.84 3.61 -0.71
N LEU A 205 16.12 3.02 -1.66
CA LEU A 205 14.82 3.47 -2.17
C LEU A 205 13.76 3.58 -1.06
N LEU A 206 13.50 2.49 -0.34
CA LEU A 206 12.51 2.46 0.73
C LEU A 206 12.83 3.45 1.86
N ALA A 207 14.11 3.63 2.17
CA ALA A 207 14.53 4.61 3.16
C ALA A 207 14.42 6.05 2.62
N GLN A 208 14.70 6.28 1.35
CA GLN A 208 14.58 7.59 0.73
C GLN A 208 13.12 8.07 0.70
N SER A 209 12.15 7.20 0.44
CA SER A 209 10.73 7.60 0.45
C SER A 209 10.29 8.14 1.81
N VAL A 210 10.82 7.62 2.92
CA VAL A 210 10.57 8.17 4.26
C VAL A 210 11.09 9.61 4.37
N VAL A 211 12.29 9.88 3.85
CA VAL A 211 12.88 11.22 3.91
C VAL A 211 12.09 12.23 3.08
N GLU A 212 11.57 11.80 1.93
CA GLU A 212 10.83 12.66 1.02
C GLU A 212 9.36 12.87 1.44
N GLU A 213 8.69 11.83 1.94
CA GLU A 213 7.24 11.83 2.16
C GLU A 213 6.86 11.99 3.64
N HIS A 214 7.73 11.59 4.56
CA HIS A 214 7.45 11.61 6.00
C HIS A 214 8.55 12.36 6.80
N PRO A 215 8.87 13.62 6.42
CA PRO A 215 9.96 14.39 7.04
C PRO A 215 9.71 14.75 8.50
N GLU A 216 8.47 14.75 8.98
CA GLU A 216 8.14 15.02 10.39
C GLU A 216 8.14 13.76 11.27
N SER A 217 8.41 12.58 10.69
CA SER A 217 8.45 11.31 11.43
C SER A 217 9.67 11.22 12.35
N ALA A 218 9.51 10.58 13.50
CA ALA A 218 10.62 10.22 14.39
C ALA A 218 11.56 9.20 13.71
N SER A 219 11.05 8.44 12.74
CA SER A 219 11.82 7.48 11.96
C SER A 219 12.71 8.09 10.86
N LEU A 220 12.62 9.41 10.61
CA LEU A 220 13.40 10.13 9.60
C LEU A 220 14.92 9.87 9.71
N GLN A 221 15.48 9.98 10.91
CA GLN A 221 16.93 9.87 11.11
C GLN A 221 17.44 8.48 10.69
N LYS A 222 16.71 7.42 11.06
CA LYS A 222 17.08 6.05 10.71
C LYS A 222 17.02 5.84 9.20
N ALA A 223 15.99 6.35 8.57
CA ALA A 223 15.85 6.29 7.12
C ALA A 223 17.02 6.97 6.41
N ALA A 224 17.35 8.21 6.79
CA ALA A 224 18.46 8.95 6.20
C ALA A 224 19.83 8.23 6.35
N ILE A 225 20.07 7.55 7.48
CA ILE A 225 21.27 6.72 7.66
C ILE A 225 21.30 5.57 6.66
N ILE A 226 20.20 4.83 6.51
CA ILE A 226 20.12 3.69 5.59
C ILE A 226 20.29 4.15 4.15
N THR A 227 19.66 5.26 3.75
CA THR A 227 19.82 5.81 2.40
C THR A 227 21.27 6.16 2.11
N ASN A 228 21.96 6.85 3.03
CA ASN A 228 23.36 7.20 2.86
C ASN A 228 24.28 5.98 2.80
N GLN A 229 24.06 4.98 3.66
CA GLN A 229 24.82 3.73 3.63
C GLN A 229 24.62 2.98 2.32
N ALA A 230 23.38 2.87 1.85
CA ALA A 230 23.06 2.22 0.59
C ALA A 230 23.76 2.94 -0.58
N TYR A 231 23.72 4.27 -0.62
CA TYR A 231 24.37 5.04 -1.68
C TYR A 231 25.89 4.91 -1.66
N GLN A 232 26.53 4.93 -0.48
CA GLN A 232 27.97 4.72 -0.35
C GLN A 232 28.39 3.35 -0.88
N LEU A 233 27.67 2.29 -0.51
CA LEU A 233 27.97 0.93 -0.94
C LEU A 233 27.69 0.71 -2.43
N LEU A 234 26.79 1.50 -3.02
CA LEU A 234 26.52 1.50 -4.46
C LEU A 234 27.48 2.42 -5.25
N GLY A 235 28.40 3.13 -4.60
CA GLY A 235 29.34 4.06 -5.27
C GLY A 235 28.69 5.37 -5.73
N LEU A 236 27.56 5.76 -5.14
CA LEU A 236 26.73 6.93 -5.51
C LEU A 236 26.98 8.15 -4.62
N SER A 237 28.06 8.12 -3.83
CA SER A 237 28.35 9.05 -2.75
C SER A 237 28.83 10.45 -3.19
N GLY A 238 28.96 10.69 -4.50
CA GLY A 238 29.51 11.93 -5.07
C GLY A 238 28.70 13.18 -4.71
N ASP A 239 27.38 13.12 -4.78
CA ASP A 239 26.50 14.29 -4.61
C ASP A 239 25.12 13.90 -4.05
N ASN A 240 25.10 13.33 -2.84
CA ASN A 240 23.82 13.06 -2.18
C ASN A 240 23.26 14.36 -1.54
N PRO A 241 22.11 14.91 -1.98
CA PRO A 241 21.48 16.04 -1.30
C PRO A 241 21.11 15.72 0.16
N LEU A 242 21.08 14.43 0.55
CA LEU A 242 20.85 13.98 1.92
C LEU A 242 22.08 14.08 2.85
N ASN A 243 23.29 14.26 2.31
CA ASN A 243 24.46 14.61 3.13
C ASN A 243 24.25 15.96 3.82
N VAL A 244 23.57 16.89 3.14
CA VAL A 244 23.18 18.20 3.70
C VAL A 244 22.13 18.02 4.80
N THR A 245 21.22 17.05 4.66
CA THR A 245 20.17 16.78 5.65
C THR A 245 20.73 16.10 6.91
N ILE A 246 21.76 15.25 6.82
CA ILE A 246 22.43 14.68 8.00
C ILE A 246 23.10 15.76 8.85
N ASP A 247 23.77 16.74 8.23
CA ASP A 247 24.39 17.83 8.97
C ASP A 247 23.36 18.81 9.57
N GLN A 248 22.20 18.99 8.91
CA GLN A 248 21.04 19.68 9.49
C GLN A 248 20.43 18.90 10.66
N MET A 249 20.29 17.56 10.56
CA MET A 249 19.76 16.70 11.63
C MET A 249 20.66 16.64 12.88
N LYS A 250 21.99 16.74 12.71
CA LYS A 250 22.92 16.88 13.84
C LYS A 250 22.66 18.14 14.67
N SER A 251 22.15 19.21 14.06
CA SER A 251 21.87 20.49 14.73
C SER A 251 20.51 20.53 15.44
N THR A 252 19.54 19.69 15.05
CA THR A 252 18.20 19.61 15.65
C THR A 252 18.08 18.58 16.77
N LEU A 253 19.12 17.75 17.00
CA LEU A 253 19.21 16.85 18.14
C LEU A 253 19.36 17.66 19.44
N LYS A 254 18.25 17.90 20.15
CA LYS A 254 18.33 18.00 21.61
C LYS A 254 18.73 16.62 22.14
N PRO A 255 19.84 16.50 22.88
CA PRO A 255 20.10 15.26 23.62
C PRO A 255 18.96 15.11 24.63
N ASP A 256 18.36 13.92 24.72
CA ASP A 256 17.36 13.51 25.72
C ASP A 256 15.88 13.86 25.48
N ALA A 257 15.37 13.69 24.26
CA ALA A 257 13.93 13.41 24.09
C ALA A 257 13.69 11.90 24.16
N GLN A 258 13.34 11.41 25.36
CA GLN A 258 12.88 10.04 25.58
C GLN A 258 11.74 9.72 24.58
N PRO A 259 11.75 8.58 23.87
CA PRO A 259 10.62 8.19 23.04
C PRO A 259 9.35 8.16 23.90
N PRO A 260 8.21 8.71 23.42
CA PRO A 260 6.96 8.66 24.17
C PRO A 260 6.66 7.18 24.49
N PRO A 261 6.27 6.87 25.74
CA PRO A 261 6.00 5.50 26.13
C PRO A 261 4.95 4.92 25.20
N ILE A 262 5.26 3.78 24.57
CA ILE A 262 4.31 2.97 23.83
C ILE A 262 3.23 2.60 24.84
N THR A 263 2.09 3.26 24.76
CA THR A 263 0.94 2.95 25.62
C THR A 263 0.30 1.71 25.00
N PRO A 264 0.35 0.53 25.65
CA PRO A 264 -0.40 -0.60 25.16
C PRO A 264 -1.89 -0.21 25.16
N LEU A 265 -2.54 -0.41 24.02
CA LEU A 265 -3.99 -0.25 23.92
C LEU A 265 -4.64 -1.12 24.99
N LEU A 266 -5.52 -0.49 25.77
CA LEU A 266 -6.28 -1.11 26.85
C LEU A 266 -7.21 -2.17 26.25
N VAL A 267 -6.73 -3.41 26.13
CA VAL A 267 -7.58 -4.58 25.91
C VAL A 267 -8.03 -5.03 27.28
N SER A 268 -9.16 -4.51 27.76
CA SER A 268 -9.81 -5.05 28.95
C SER A 268 -10.78 -6.17 28.57
N HIS A 269 -10.54 -7.31 29.23
CA HIS A 269 -11.42 -8.48 29.42
C HIS A 269 -11.60 -9.45 28.24
N VAL A 270 -10.82 -10.54 28.24
CA VAL A 270 -11.32 -11.89 28.59
C VAL A 270 -10.17 -12.70 29.20
N THR A 271 -10.30 -13.05 30.47
CA THR A 271 -9.45 -14.01 31.18
C THR A 271 -9.95 -15.43 30.90
N ARG A 272 -9.04 -16.37 30.58
CA ARG A 272 -8.59 -17.49 31.45
C ARG A 272 -8.27 -18.80 30.70
N ALA A 273 -7.02 -19.24 30.91
CA ALA A 273 -6.48 -20.62 30.98
C ALA A 273 -6.55 -21.51 29.71
N THR A 274 -5.58 -22.36 29.39
CA THR A 274 -4.65 -23.14 30.24
C THR A 274 -3.26 -23.27 29.61
N THR A 275 -2.27 -23.32 30.49
CA THR A 275 -0.90 -23.83 30.35
C THR A 275 -0.82 -25.20 29.69
N GLU A 276 0.19 -25.42 28.85
CA GLU A 276 1.08 -26.59 28.97
C GLU A 276 2.42 -26.32 28.29
N GLU A 277 3.44 -26.87 28.94
CA GLU A 277 4.87 -26.61 28.89
C GLU A 277 5.54 -27.82 28.22
N VAL A 278 6.42 -27.62 27.24
CA VAL A 278 7.36 -28.67 26.81
C VAL A 278 8.69 -28.02 26.43
N GLU A 279 9.64 -28.12 27.35
CA GLU A 279 11.08 -28.06 27.08
C GLU A 279 11.49 -29.23 26.16
N THR A 280 12.52 -29.05 25.32
CA THR A 280 13.72 -29.92 25.28
C THR A 280 14.74 -29.44 24.23
N THR A 281 15.85 -28.89 24.74
CA THR A 281 17.25 -29.28 24.51
C THR A 281 17.78 -29.79 23.15
N SER A 282 18.89 -29.14 22.74
CA SER A 282 20.20 -29.74 22.38
C SER A 282 20.40 -30.43 21.01
N ALA A 283 21.37 -29.92 20.21
CA ALA A 283 22.70 -30.56 20.02
C ALA A 283 23.44 -30.09 18.73
N ALA A 284 24.65 -29.56 18.95
CA ALA A 284 25.94 -29.74 18.27
C ALA A 284 26.08 -30.13 16.76
N ALA A 285 26.78 -29.24 16.03
CA ALA A 285 28.05 -29.40 15.29
C ALA A 285 28.35 -30.64 14.41
N ILE A 286 28.72 -30.41 13.13
CA ILE A 286 29.77 -31.17 12.40
C ILE A 286 30.50 -30.24 11.38
N MET A 287 31.83 -30.27 11.41
CA MET A 287 32.80 -29.67 10.46
C MET A 287 32.95 -30.51 9.18
N SER A 288 33.31 -29.88 8.05
CA SER A 288 34.39 -30.40 7.16
C SER A 288 34.88 -29.37 6.14
N THR A 289 36.20 -29.34 5.98
CA THR A 289 37.10 -28.56 5.13
C THR A 289 37.31 -29.13 3.72
N SER A 290 37.86 -28.33 2.78
CA SER A 290 38.82 -28.67 1.67
C SER A 290 38.57 -27.70 0.48
N GLU A 291 39.42 -26.71 0.18
CA GLU A 291 40.75 -26.65 -0.48
C GLU A 291 40.73 -26.36 -2.01
N ASN A 292 41.52 -25.33 -2.35
CA ASN A 292 42.32 -25.09 -3.56
C ASN A 292 41.71 -24.79 -4.95
N GLY A 293 42.28 -23.76 -5.59
CA GLY A 293 42.21 -23.55 -7.04
C GLY A 293 42.55 -22.13 -7.50
N THR A 294 43.80 -21.71 -7.37
CA THR A 294 44.39 -20.52 -8.01
C THR A 294 44.69 -20.74 -9.50
N GLU A 295 44.36 -19.79 -10.37
CA GLU A 295 45.12 -19.56 -11.60
C GLU A 295 45.05 -18.09 -12.05
N ASN A 296 46.23 -17.50 -12.24
CA ASN A 296 46.52 -16.16 -12.79
C ASN A 296 47.26 -16.36 -14.13
N ILE A 297 47.48 -15.25 -14.88
CA ILE A 297 48.54 -14.95 -15.91
C ILE A 297 47.90 -14.45 -17.25
N PRO A 298 48.41 -13.40 -17.96
CA PRO A 298 49.00 -12.12 -17.53
C PRO A 298 48.64 -10.91 -18.45
N LEU A 299 49.15 -9.72 -18.09
CA LEU A 299 49.25 -8.50 -18.90
C LEU A 299 50.44 -8.55 -19.88
N GLU A 300 50.32 -7.91 -21.05
CA GLU A 300 51.46 -7.54 -21.91
C GLU A 300 51.28 -6.12 -22.49
N ILE A 301 52.36 -5.33 -22.51
CA ILE A 301 52.38 -3.88 -22.75
C ILE A 301 53.39 -3.54 -23.87
N THR A 302 52.96 -2.75 -24.88
CA THR A 302 53.69 -1.79 -25.77
C THR A 302 54.68 -2.30 -26.86
N PRO A 303 55.04 -1.51 -27.94
CA PRO A 303 54.97 -0.04 -28.10
C PRO A 303 54.47 0.54 -29.47
N ALA A 304 54.46 1.88 -29.54
CA ALA A 304 53.93 2.79 -30.55
C ALA A 304 54.60 2.77 -31.94
N LYS A 305 53.81 3.10 -32.99
CA LYS A 305 54.28 3.82 -34.20
C LYS A 305 53.15 4.64 -34.86
N GLU A 306 53.58 5.80 -35.32
CA GLU A 306 52.92 7.01 -35.84
C GLU A 306 52.15 6.89 -37.19
N ILE A 307 51.11 7.74 -37.31
CA ILE A 307 50.49 8.41 -38.49
C ILE A 307 50.20 7.64 -39.80
N ALA A 308 48.91 7.59 -40.16
CA ALA A 308 48.42 8.07 -41.46
C ALA A 308 46.88 8.20 -41.45
N ALA A 309 46.38 9.35 -41.87
CA ALA A 309 44.96 9.62 -42.05
C ALA A 309 44.35 8.68 -43.12
N VAL A 310 43.33 7.92 -42.74
CA VAL A 310 42.47 7.19 -43.67
C VAL A 310 41.03 7.54 -43.32
N ALA A 311 40.31 8.07 -44.31
CA ALA A 311 38.91 8.45 -44.21
C ALA A 311 38.07 7.26 -43.73
N VAL A 312 37.36 7.44 -42.60
CA VAL A 312 36.36 6.48 -42.13
C VAL A 312 35.06 6.76 -42.90
N PRO A 313 34.50 5.77 -43.60
CA PRO A 313 33.21 5.91 -44.27
C PRO A 313 32.11 6.08 -43.22
N LYS A 314 31.15 6.97 -43.50
CA LYS A 314 29.99 7.24 -42.67
C LYS A 314 29.28 5.92 -42.35
N GLU A 315 29.42 5.46 -41.11
CA GLU A 315 28.77 4.25 -40.59
C GLU A 315 27.24 4.39 -40.77
N PRO A 316 26.53 3.34 -41.22
CA PRO A 316 25.08 3.38 -41.35
C PRO A 316 24.49 3.71 -39.98
N GLN A 317 23.67 4.77 -39.88
CA GLN A 317 22.92 5.02 -38.66
C GLN A 317 22.07 3.78 -38.36
N GLU A 318 22.47 3.03 -37.32
CA GLU A 318 21.68 1.95 -36.75
C GLU A 318 20.27 2.50 -36.51
N MET A 319 19.26 1.92 -37.16
CA MET A 319 17.86 2.23 -36.89
C MET A 319 17.58 1.79 -35.45
N ILE A 320 17.74 2.72 -34.49
CA ILE A 320 17.38 2.48 -33.11
C ILE A 320 15.88 2.23 -33.08
N ALA A 321 15.47 1.02 -32.68
CA ALA A 321 14.07 0.65 -32.54
C ALA A 321 13.36 1.68 -31.65
N THR A 322 12.19 2.14 -32.10
CA THR A 322 11.34 3.04 -31.30
C THR A 322 10.94 2.35 -30.00
N PRO A 323 11.22 2.94 -28.83
CA PRO A 323 10.90 2.35 -27.54
C PRO A 323 9.38 2.24 -27.35
N ASP A 324 8.91 1.12 -26.79
CA ASP A 324 7.49 0.95 -26.42
C ASP A 324 7.23 1.56 -25.04
N ILE A 325 6.97 2.87 -25.04
CA ILE A 325 6.72 3.66 -23.83
C ILE A 325 5.52 3.10 -23.03
N LEU A 326 4.49 2.58 -23.69
CA LEU A 326 3.31 2.06 -23.01
C LEU A 326 3.62 0.75 -22.28
N ASN A 327 4.42 -0.12 -22.91
CA ASN A 327 4.89 -1.34 -22.27
C ASN A 327 5.85 -1.04 -21.11
N ILE A 328 6.76 -0.08 -21.27
CA ILE A 328 7.66 0.37 -20.20
C ILE A 328 6.85 0.80 -18.97
N VAL A 329 5.83 1.64 -19.15
CA VAL A 329 4.99 2.11 -18.04
C VAL A 329 4.23 0.96 -17.37
N LYS A 330 3.67 0.03 -18.16
CA LYS A 330 2.98 -1.15 -17.60
C LYS A 330 3.90 -1.99 -16.74
N LYS A 331 5.13 -2.25 -17.21
CA LYS A 331 6.12 -3.02 -16.47
C LYS A 331 6.66 -2.28 -15.26
N LEU A 332 6.90 -0.97 -15.40
CA LEU A 332 7.32 -0.12 -14.30
C LEU A 332 6.34 -0.22 -13.12
N ASN A 333 5.03 -0.17 -13.39
CA ASN A 333 3.99 -0.22 -12.35
C ASN A 333 3.99 -1.52 -11.53
N VAL A 334 4.56 -2.62 -12.05
CA VAL A 334 4.55 -3.95 -11.39
C VAL A 334 5.93 -4.42 -10.95
N HIS A 335 6.99 -3.69 -11.31
CA HIS A 335 8.37 -4.10 -11.06
C HIS A 335 8.75 -3.94 -9.58
N GLY A 336 9.45 -4.94 -9.02
CA GLY A 336 9.70 -5.06 -7.58
C GLY A 336 10.63 -4.01 -6.95
N ASN A 337 11.34 -3.23 -7.77
CA ASN A 337 12.16 -2.09 -7.35
C ASN A 337 11.49 -0.74 -7.66
N THR A 338 10.26 -0.73 -8.17
CA THR A 338 9.50 0.50 -8.37
C THR A 338 8.81 0.90 -7.08
N LEU A 339 9.00 2.15 -6.68
CA LEU A 339 8.25 2.77 -5.60
C LEU A 339 7.05 3.54 -6.14
N TRP A 340 5.94 3.50 -5.41
CA TRP A 340 4.79 4.37 -5.64
C TRP A 340 4.77 5.51 -4.62
N HIS A 341 4.62 6.75 -5.11
CA HIS A 341 4.47 7.96 -4.32
C HIS A 341 3.05 8.50 -4.48
N SER A 342 2.20 8.34 -3.45
CA SER A 342 0.78 8.71 -3.56
C SER A 342 0.56 10.22 -3.68
N HIS A 343 1.32 11.03 -2.93
CA HIS A 343 1.13 12.48 -2.91
C HIS A 343 1.37 13.13 -4.28
N SER A 344 2.31 12.58 -5.05
CA SER A 344 2.63 13.06 -6.41
C SER A 344 2.01 12.20 -7.51
N SER A 345 1.29 11.13 -7.15
CA SER A 345 0.79 10.10 -8.06
C SER A 345 1.86 9.63 -9.04
N THR A 346 3.07 9.36 -8.53
CA THR A 346 4.24 8.97 -9.35
C THR A 346 4.80 7.60 -9.00
N TYR A 347 5.18 6.83 -10.02
CA TYR A 347 6.03 5.65 -9.89
C TYR A 347 7.47 6.06 -10.10
N ARG A 348 8.40 5.59 -9.25
CA ARG A 348 9.82 5.88 -9.38
C ARG A 348 10.66 4.62 -9.34
N LEU A 349 11.67 4.57 -10.20
CA LEU A 349 12.68 3.52 -10.24
C LEU A 349 14.05 4.18 -10.33
N TYR A 350 14.88 3.95 -9.32
CA TYR A 350 16.25 4.44 -9.30
C TYR A 350 17.21 3.25 -9.47
N LEU A 351 17.95 3.25 -10.57
CA LEU A 351 19.02 2.28 -10.84
C LEU A 351 20.35 3.00 -10.66
N GLY A 352 20.90 2.86 -9.44
CA GLY A 352 22.27 3.20 -9.05
C GLY A 352 22.94 4.29 -9.88
N GLY A 353 22.68 5.57 -9.57
CA GLY A 353 23.44 6.73 -10.08
C GLY A 353 23.32 7.05 -11.56
N HIS A 354 22.87 6.12 -12.39
CA HIS A 354 23.00 6.24 -13.85
C HIS A 354 21.67 6.28 -14.59
N LEU A 355 20.58 5.82 -13.97
CA LEU A 355 19.25 5.84 -14.57
C LEU A 355 18.18 6.06 -13.50
N ASN A 356 17.50 7.20 -13.58
CA ASN A 356 16.34 7.51 -12.76
C ASN A 356 15.11 7.63 -13.66
N THR A 357 14.03 6.98 -13.27
CA THR A 357 12.77 6.96 -14.01
C THR A 357 11.64 7.40 -13.10
N ILE A 358 10.84 8.37 -13.56
CA ILE A 358 9.66 8.86 -12.87
C ILE A 358 8.50 8.80 -13.86
N TYR A 359 7.42 8.09 -13.50
CA TYR A 359 6.18 8.10 -14.26
C TYR A 359 5.08 8.77 -13.45
N SER A 360 4.53 9.88 -13.94
CA SER A 360 3.38 10.56 -13.34
C SER A 360 2.09 10.16 -14.03
N GLN A 361 1.17 9.55 -13.26
CA GLN A 361 -0.15 9.18 -13.78
C GLN A 361 -1.00 10.42 -14.10
N GLU A 362 -0.97 11.43 -13.23
CA GLU A 362 -1.74 12.66 -13.38
C GLU A 362 -1.33 13.41 -14.66
N LYS A 363 -0.02 13.52 -14.89
CA LYS A 363 0.51 14.22 -16.07
C LYS A 363 0.55 13.35 -17.33
N ALA A 364 0.36 12.03 -17.19
CA ALA A 364 0.57 11.06 -18.26
C ALA A 364 1.97 11.22 -18.89
N LEU A 365 2.99 11.38 -18.04
CA LEU A 365 4.35 11.73 -18.45
C LEU A 365 5.37 10.78 -17.82
N LEU A 366 6.24 10.20 -18.65
CA LEU A 366 7.38 9.38 -18.24
C LEU A 366 8.67 10.19 -18.42
N THR A 367 9.37 10.45 -17.33
CA THR A 367 10.67 11.12 -17.32
C THR A 367 11.76 10.10 -17.06
N ILE A 368 12.74 10.02 -17.95
CA ILE A 368 13.94 9.19 -17.79
C ILE A 368 15.16 10.10 -17.81
N SER A 369 15.97 10.05 -16.75
CA SER A 369 17.15 10.90 -16.61
C SER A 369 18.39 10.10 -16.27
N THR A 370 19.54 10.52 -16.81
CA THR A 370 20.86 9.99 -16.43
C THR A 370 21.67 11.03 -15.69
N ASP A 371 22.36 10.62 -14.64
CA ASP A 371 23.45 11.38 -14.04
C ASP A 371 24.76 10.64 -14.31
N LYS A 372 25.77 11.35 -14.82
CA LYS A 372 27.12 10.79 -14.95
C LYS A 372 28.10 11.39 -13.93
N ASN A 373 27.81 12.55 -13.33
CA ASN A 373 28.81 13.37 -12.62
C ASN A 373 28.27 14.30 -11.51
N GLY A 374 27.04 14.11 -11.02
CA GLY A 374 26.56 14.73 -9.77
C GLY A 374 26.25 16.24 -9.80
N ASN A 375 26.35 16.90 -10.96
CA ASN A 375 26.02 18.33 -11.12
C ASN A 375 24.71 18.60 -11.90
N GLY A 376 23.79 17.63 -11.95
CA GLY A 376 22.51 17.71 -12.68
C GLY A 376 22.44 16.75 -13.87
N PRO A 377 21.25 16.55 -14.48
CA PRO A 377 21.06 15.46 -15.43
C PRO A 377 21.76 15.74 -16.76
N ASP A 378 22.66 14.85 -17.17
CA ASP A 378 23.36 14.93 -18.46
C ASP A 378 22.39 14.74 -19.65
N LEU A 379 21.26 14.06 -19.42
CA LEU A 379 20.18 13.88 -20.37
C LEU A 379 18.88 13.57 -19.60
N THR A 380 17.85 14.39 -19.81
CA THR A 380 16.48 14.14 -19.36
C THR A 380 15.60 13.98 -20.58
N CYS A 381 14.85 12.89 -20.63
CA CYS A 381 13.96 12.54 -21.72
C CYS A 381 12.54 12.40 -21.16
N GLU A 382 11.65 13.24 -21.64
CA GLU A 382 10.23 13.22 -21.26
C GLU A 382 9.42 12.59 -22.38
N TYR A 383 8.60 11.60 -22.05
CA TYR A 383 7.75 10.88 -22.98
C TYR A 383 6.29 11.03 -22.57
N SER A 384 5.46 11.48 -23.50
CA SER A 384 4.01 11.47 -23.32
C SER A 384 3.51 10.04 -23.36
N THR A 385 2.82 9.57 -22.32
CA THR A 385 2.21 8.24 -22.33
C THR A 385 0.86 8.21 -23.05
N ARG A 386 0.37 9.39 -23.49
CA ARG A 386 -0.85 9.51 -24.32
C ARG A 386 -0.61 9.10 -25.77
N HIS A 387 0.54 9.47 -26.33
CA HIS A 387 0.89 9.21 -27.73
C HIS A 387 2.26 8.54 -27.92
N GLY A 388 2.97 8.22 -26.83
CA GLY A 388 4.25 7.52 -26.84
C GLY A 388 5.44 8.33 -27.38
N GLY A 389 5.26 9.63 -27.62
CA GLY A 389 6.25 10.49 -28.24
C GLY A 389 7.07 11.29 -27.22
N LEU A 390 8.29 11.68 -27.61
CA LEU A 390 9.13 12.61 -26.84
C LEU A 390 8.48 13.99 -26.76
N GLU A 391 8.40 14.55 -25.56
CA GLU A 391 8.01 15.93 -25.31
C GLU A 391 9.27 16.79 -25.05
N ASN A 392 9.32 18.00 -25.63
CA ASN A 392 10.33 19.02 -25.33
C ASN A 392 11.82 18.64 -25.55
N VAL A 393 12.15 17.85 -26.57
CA VAL A 393 13.54 17.44 -26.86
C VAL A 393 14.05 18.02 -28.19
N LYS A 394 15.29 18.52 -28.19
CA LYS A 394 16.00 18.96 -29.42
C LYS A 394 16.34 17.74 -30.31
N ALA A 395 16.25 17.90 -31.63
CA ALA A 395 16.38 16.79 -32.59
C ALA A 395 17.69 15.98 -32.47
N ASP A 396 18.76 16.61 -32.00
CA ASP A 396 20.08 16.02 -31.75
C ASP A 396 20.12 15.05 -30.55
N LYS A 397 19.11 15.06 -29.69
CA LYS A 397 19.01 14.23 -28.48
C LYS A 397 18.01 13.06 -28.59
N VAL A 398 17.24 12.97 -29.68
CA VAL A 398 16.20 11.95 -29.88
C VAL A 398 16.80 10.54 -29.87
N THR A 399 17.89 10.33 -30.59
CA THR A 399 18.61 9.05 -30.67
C THR A 399 19.08 8.60 -29.27
N ALA A 400 19.69 9.50 -28.50
CA ALA A 400 20.15 9.22 -27.15
C ALA A 400 19.00 8.90 -26.19
N CYS A 401 17.88 9.62 -26.31
CA CYS A 401 16.68 9.34 -25.53
C CYS A 401 16.08 7.97 -25.84
N ASN A 402 15.97 7.59 -27.11
CA ASN A 402 15.44 6.29 -27.51
C ASN A 402 16.35 5.15 -27.01
N THR A 403 17.67 5.32 -27.08
CA THR A 403 18.62 4.36 -26.47
C THR A 403 18.38 4.20 -24.97
N LEU A 404 18.10 5.32 -24.28
CA LEU A 404 17.85 5.31 -22.85
C LEU A 404 16.57 4.56 -22.48
N ALA A 405 15.48 4.83 -23.21
CA ALA A 405 14.21 4.15 -23.02
C ALA A 405 14.31 2.64 -23.34
N ASN A 406 15.06 2.26 -24.38
CA ASN A 406 15.31 0.86 -24.70
C ASN A 406 16.11 0.15 -23.59
N LYS A 407 17.11 0.82 -22.99
CA LYS A 407 17.85 0.27 -21.84
C LYS A 407 16.94 0.04 -20.63
N LEU A 408 16.05 1.00 -20.33
CA LEU A 408 15.06 0.85 -19.29
C LEU A 408 14.11 -0.32 -19.59
N GLN A 409 13.65 -0.45 -20.84
CA GLN A 409 12.78 -1.54 -21.25
C GLN A 409 13.44 -2.91 -21.04
N THR A 410 14.70 -3.07 -21.48
CA THR A 410 15.47 -4.30 -21.28
C THR A 410 15.67 -4.61 -19.79
N TYR A 411 15.91 -3.60 -18.95
CA TYR A 411 16.03 -3.79 -17.51
C TYR A 411 14.74 -4.35 -16.90
N LEU A 412 13.59 -3.73 -17.23
CA LEU A 412 12.26 -4.14 -16.76
C LEU A 412 11.80 -5.49 -17.34
N GLU A 413 12.44 -5.96 -18.41
CA GLU A 413 12.15 -7.25 -19.04
C GLU A 413 12.93 -8.41 -18.42
N ASN A 414 14.15 -8.15 -17.96
CA ASN A 414 15.09 -9.17 -17.50
C ASN A 414 15.17 -9.32 -15.98
N ASN A 415 14.58 -8.38 -15.22
CA ASN A 415 14.50 -8.36 -13.76
C ASN A 415 13.04 -8.18 -13.34
#